data_AF-A0A7Y5UMY3-F1
#
_entry.id   AF-A0A7Y5UMY3-F1
#
_cell.length_a   1.000
_cell.length_b   1.000
_cell.length_c   1.000
_cell.angle_alpha   90.00
_cell.angle_beta   90.00
_cell.angle_gamma   90.00
#
_symmetry.space_group_name_H-M   'P 1'
#
loop_
_entity.id
_entity.type
_entity.pdbx_description
1 polymer ?
#
loop_
_entity_poly.entity_id
_entity_poly.type
_entity_poly.pdbx_seq_one_letter_code
_entity_poly.pdbx_strand_id
1 'polypeptide(L)'
;MRPCVIVTRPQPQASQWVVRLQALGLRARALPLLSIAQAPRPDEVERAWRALQRHALVMFVSPNAVERFFALKPPGQPPWPAGTWAGSTGPGTEAAL
;
A
#
# COMPACT_ATOMS: atom_id res chain seq x y z
N MET A 1 -21.85 -24.21 -16.48
CA MET A 1 -21.61 -23.55 -15.18
C MET A 1 -20.95 -22.20 -15.42
N ARG A 2 -21.32 -21.13 -14.69
CA ARG A 2 -20.58 -19.84 -14.77
C ARG A 2 -19.30 -19.92 -13.92
N PRO A 3 -18.13 -19.54 -14.44
CA PRO A 3 -16.87 -19.57 -13.68
C PRO A 3 -16.94 -18.64 -12.46
N CYS A 4 -16.22 -19.01 -11.40
CA CYS A 4 -16.07 -18.20 -10.19
C CYS A 4 -14.66 -17.60 -10.17
N VAL A 5 -14.57 -16.27 -10.07
CA VAL A 5 -13.30 -15.57 -9.89
C VAL A 5 -12.84 -15.74 -8.44
N ILE A 6 -11.61 -16.22 -8.25
CA ILE A 6 -10.98 -16.32 -6.94
C ILE A 6 -9.99 -15.17 -6.77
N VAL A 7 -10.22 -14.33 -5.77
CA VAL A 7 -9.37 -13.17 -5.48
C VAL A 7 -8.36 -13.54 -4.40
N THR A 8 -7.07 -13.59 -4.76
CA THR A 8 -5.98 -14.08 -3.89
C THR A 8 -5.16 -12.98 -3.19
N ARG A 9 -5.55 -11.72 -3.39
CA ARG A 9 -4.90 -10.54 -2.78
C ARG A 9 -4.98 -10.56 -1.23
N PRO A 10 -4.14 -9.79 -0.53
CA PRO A 10 -4.28 -9.61 0.91
C PRO A 10 -5.56 -8.84 1.27
N GLN A 11 -5.98 -8.96 2.53
CA GLN A 11 -7.04 -8.11 3.08
C GLN A 11 -6.50 -6.70 3.42
N PRO A 12 -7.33 -5.65 3.34
CA PRO A 12 -8.75 -5.64 2.94
C PRO A 12 -8.97 -5.64 1.41
N GLN A 13 -7.89 -5.55 0.61
CA GLN A 13 -7.98 -5.43 -0.86
C GLN A 13 -8.79 -6.55 -1.50
N ALA A 14 -8.65 -7.80 -1.01
CA ALA A 14 -9.44 -8.93 -1.51
C ALA A 14 -10.94 -8.68 -1.41
N SER A 15 -11.42 -8.22 -0.25
CA SER A 15 -12.83 -7.93 -0.04
C SER A 15 -13.31 -6.78 -0.92
N GLN A 16 -12.51 -5.71 -1.06
CA GLN A 16 -12.83 -4.59 -1.95
C GLN A 16 -12.97 -5.03 -3.42
N TRP A 17 -12.08 -5.91 -3.88
CA TRP A 17 -12.15 -6.48 -5.22
C TRP A 17 -13.36 -7.39 -5.42
N VAL A 18 -13.70 -8.23 -4.43
CA VAL A 18 -14.90 -9.07 -4.49
C VAL A 18 -16.15 -8.21 -4.67
N VAL A 19 -16.31 -7.13 -3.90
CA VAL A 19 -17.45 -6.20 -4.03
C VAL A 19 -17.51 -5.59 -5.43
N ARG A 20 -16.40 -5.09 -5.96
CA ARG A 20 -16.35 -4.48 -7.31
C ARG A 20 -16.67 -5.49 -8.40
N LEU A 21 -16.16 -6.72 -8.31
CA LEU A 21 -16.43 -7.77 -9.29
C LEU A 21 -17.90 -8.22 -9.25
N GLN A 22 -18.47 -8.34 -8.04
CA GLN A 22 -19.88 -8.68 -7.87
C GLN A 22 -20.81 -7.59 -8.40
N ALA A 23 -20.46 -6.31 -8.23
CA ALA A 23 -21.20 -5.19 -8.82
C ALA A 23 -21.21 -5.23 -10.36
N LEU A 24 -20.23 -5.89 -10.98
CA LEU A 24 -20.19 -6.14 -12.44
C LEU A 24 -20.91 -7.44 -12.84
N GLY A 25 -21.63 -8.10 -11.92
CA GLY A 25 -22.36 -9.35 -12.18
C GLY A 25 -21.51 -10.61 -12.19
N LEU A 26 -20.24 -10.54 -11.79
CA LEU A 26 -19.34 -11.69 -11.71
C LEU A 26 -19.52 -12.44 -10.39
N ARG A 27 -19.48 -13.78 -10.43
CA ARG A 27 -19.32 -14.59 -9.22
C ARG A 27 -17.87 -14.46 -8.75
N ALA A 28 -17.65 -13.81 -7.61
CA ALA A 28 -16.32 -13.64 -7.02
C ALA A 28 -16.29 -14.06 -5.55
N ARG A 29 -15.19 -14.70 -5.13
CA ARG A 29 -14.91 -15.07 -3.73
C ARG A 29 -13.48 -14.73 -3.36
N ALA A 30 -13.26 -14.27 -2.14
CA ALA A 30 -11.93 -14.05 -1.60
C ALA A 30 -11.30 -15.37 -1.13
N LEU A 31 -10.04 -15.58 -1.46
CA LEU A 31 -9.16 -16.60 -0.88
C LEU A 31 -7.78 -15.95 -0.68
N PRO A 32 -7.59 -15.08 0.33
CA PRO A 32 -6.33 -14.39 0.53
C PRO A 32 -5.20 -15.39 0.74
N LEU A 33 -4.16 -15.31 -0.10
CA LEU A 33 -2.98 -16.18 0.00
C LEU A 33 -1.77 -15.47 0.61
N LEU A 34 -1.90 -14.17 0.87
CA LEU A 34 -0.87 -13.33 1.45
C LEU A 34 -1.46 -12.54 2.63
N SER A 35 -0.65 -12.36 3.66
CA SER A 35 -0.88 -11.39 4.72
C SER A 35 0.16 -10.29 4.65
N ILE A 36 -0.23 -9.07 5.00
CA ILE A 36 0.68 -7.93 5.07
C ILE A 36 1.08 -7.73 6.52
N ALA A 37 2.26 -8.23 6.87
CA ALA A 37 2.83 -8.04 8.20
C ALA A 37 3.29 -6.59 8.42
N GLN A 38 3.71 -6.30 9.65
CA GLN A 38 4.46 -5.09 9.96
C GLN A 38 5.84 -5.13 9.29
N ALA A 39 6.48 -3.96 9.15
CA ALA A 39 7.86 -3.91 8.70
C ALA A 39 8.74 -4.68 9.71
N PRO A 40 9.61 -5.59 9.28
CA PRO A 40 10.43 -6.40 10.19
C PRO A 40 11.49 -5.57 10.94
N ARG A 41 11.83 -4.37 10.40
CA ARG A 41 12.75 -3.40 11.01
C ARG A 41 12.11 -2.01 11.03
N PRO A 42 11.18 -1.73 11.96
CA PRO A 42 10.49 -0.44 12.04
C PRO A 42 11.45 0.74 12.22
N ASP A 43 12.54 0.53 12.94
CA ASP A 43 13.60 1.51 13.19
C ASP A 43 14.31 1.98 11.90
N GLU A 44 14.42 1.12 10.89
CA GLU A 44 14.95 1.52 9.58
C GLU A 44 13.98 2.41 8.82
N VAL A 45 12.67 2.14 8.93
CA VAL A 45 11.62 2.97 8.33
C VAL A 45 11.58 4.34 8.99
N GLU A 46 11.69 4.40 10.32
CA GLU A 46 11.79 5.66 11.06
C GLU A 46 13.05 6.46 10.68
N ARG A 47 14.18 5.78 10.50
CA ARG A 47 15.42 6.42 10.01
C ARG A 47 15.25 6.97 8.59
N ALA A 48 14.56 6.24 7.71
CA ALA A 48 14.25 6.71 6.37
C ALA A 48 13.35 7.97 6.41
N TRP A 49 12.35 8.01 7.30
CA TRP A 49 11.54 9.21 7.56
C TRP A 49 12.40 10.43 7.94
N ARG A 50 13.33 10.26 8.86
CA ARG A 50 14.24 11.35 9.29
C ARG A 50 15.19 11.79 8.19
N ALA A 51 15.45 10.94 7.20
CA ALA A 51 16.37 11.20 6.10
C ALA A 51 15.69 11.69 4.81
N LEU A 52 14.37 11.92 4.77
CA LEU A 52 13.64 12.28 3.55
C LEU A 52 14.27 13.46 2.80
N GLN A 53 14.64 14.53 3.50
CA GLN A 53 15.25 15.74 2.90
C GLN A 53 16.56 15.48 2.16
N ARG A 54 17.21 14.34 2.40
CA ARG A 54 18.47 13.93 1.74
C ARG A 54 18.23 13.26 0.39
N HIS A 55 16.96 13.05 0.00
CA HIS A 55 16.58 12.34 -1.20
C HIS A 55 15.73 13.24 -2.10
N ALA A 56 16.02 13.21 -3.40
CA ALA A 56 15.21 13.90 -4.40
C ALA A 56 13.90 13.17 -4.71
N LEU A 57 13.84 11.85 -4.51
CA LEU A 57 12.68 11.00 -4.81
C LEU A 57 12.60 9.84 -3.81
N VAL A 58 11.39 9.53 -3.35
CA VAL A 58 11.05 8.28 -2.65
C VAL A 58 10.05 7.52 -3.50
N MET A 59 10.40 6.31 -3.90
CA MET A 59 9.56 5.47 -4.76
C MET A 59 8.74 4.48 -3.91
N PHE A 60 7.42 4.58 -3.98
CA PHE A 60 6.51 3.62 -3.38
C PHE A 60 6.07 2.58 -4.42
N VAL A 61 6.29 1.31 -4.11
CA VAL A 61 6.10 0.21 -5.08
C VAL A 61 4.76 -0.53 -4.94
N SER A 62 4.00 -0.26 -3.88
CA SER A 62 2.66 -0.81 -3.68
C SER A 62 1.85 0.02 -2.67
N PRO A 63 0.51 -0.07 -2.66
CA PRO A 63 -0.33 0.58 -1.63
C PRO A 63 0.08 0.18 -0.21
N ASN A 64 0.43 -1.09 -0.01
CA ASN A 64 0.88 -1.58 1.30
C ASN A 64 2.18 -0.91 1.76
N ALA A 65 3.10 -0.61 0.83
CA ALA A 65 4.34 0.10 1.18
C ALA A 65 4.06 1.52 1.64
N VAL A 66 3.09 2.20 1.02
CA VAL A 66 2.64 3.53 1.42
C VAL A 66 2.03 3.47 2.83
N GLU A 67 0.99 2.66 3.01
CA GLU A 67 0.29 2.54 4.29
C GLU A 67 1.25 2.19 5.44
N ARG A 68 2.16 1.23 5.22
CA ARG A 68 3.14 0.81 6.25
C ARG A 68 4.22 1.85 6.52
N PHE A 69 4.69 2.57 5.51
CA PHE A 69 5.66 3.64 5.69
C PHE A 69 5.05 4.78 6.51
N PHE A 70 3.85 5.24 6.15
CA PHE A 70 3.18 6.35 6.84
C PHE A 70 2.70 5.99 8.25
N ALA A 71 2.32 4.74 8.50
CA ALA A 71 2.02 4.26 9.86
C ALA A 71 3.22 4.33 10.82
N LEU A 72 4.44 4.37 10.30
CA LEU A 72 5.69 4.45 11.06
C LEU A 72 6.32 5.85 11.03
N LYS A 73 5.53 6.89 10.72
CA LYS A 73 6.00 8.28 10.80
C LYS A 73 6.39 8.59 12.27
N PRO A 74 7.65 8.95 12.56
CA PRO A 74 8.07 9.27 13.92
C PRO A 74 7.28 10.47 14.49
N PRO A 75 6.97 10.49 15.79
CA PRO A 75 6.39 11.65 16.44
C PRO A 75 7.28 12.89 16.27
N GLY A 76 6.67 14.04 15.99
CA GLY A 76 7.41 15.29 15.76
C GLY A 76 8.12 15.39 14.41
N GLN A 77 8.04 14.37 13.54
CA GLN A 77 8.59 14.45 12.19
C GLN A 77 7.83 15.52 11.38
N PRO A 78 8.53 16.46 10.71
CA PRO A 78 7.90 17.50 9.90
C PRO A 78 7.02 16.92 8.78
N PRO A 79 6.20 17.76 8.13
CA PRO A 79 5.53 17.40 6.89
C PRO A 79 6.51 16.89 5.82
N TRP A 80 5.96 16.27 4.79
CA TRP A 80 6.74 15.80 3.65
C TRP A 80 7.59 16.94 3.06
N PRO A 81 8.92 16.76 2.83
CA PRO A 81 9.77 17.84 2.36
C PRO A 81 9.42 18.32 0.94
N ALA A 82 9.41 19.64 0.73
CA ALA A 82 9.09 20.24 -0.58
C ALA A 82 10.07 19.84 -1.70
N GLY A 83 11.33 19.54 -1.37
CA GLY A 83 12.35 19.12 -2.34
C GLY A 83 12.40 17.62 -2.64
N THR A 84 11.53 16.83 -2.01
CA THR A 84 11.52 15.37 -2.14
C THR A 84 10.23 14.93 -2.84
N TRP A 85 10.35 14.36 -4.03
CA TRP A 85 9.21 13.81 -4.75
C TRP A 85 8.75 12.49 -4.13
N ALA A 86 7.43 12.26 -4.12
CA ALA A 86 6.85 10.95 -3.86
C ALA A 86 6.44 10.31 -5.20
N GLY A 87 7.10 9.22 -5.57
CA GLY A 87 6.81 8.47 -6.78
C GLY A 87 5.96 7.24 -6.50
N SER A 88 5.13 6.85 -7.46
CA SER A 88 4.31 5.65 -7.38
C SER A 88 4.50 4.79 -8.64
N THR A 89 4.38 3.47 -8.50
CA THR A 89 4.46 2.53 -9.64
C THR A 89 3.21 2.53 -10.52
N GLY A 90 2.12 3.15 -10.06
CA GLY A 90 0.86 3.23 -10.81
C GLY A 90 -0.33 3.65 -9.94
N PRO A 91 -1.53 3.75 -10.55
CA PRO A 91 -2.69 4.43 -9.94
C PRO A 91 -3.15 3.85 -8.61
N GLY A 92 -2.98 2.54 -8.40
CA GLY A 92 -3.33 1.92 -7.13
C GLY A 92 -2.44 2.39 -5.98
N THR A 93 -1.14 2.56 -6.23
CA THR A 93 -0.19 3.08 -5.23
C THR A 93 -0.35 4.58 -5.06
N GLU A 94 -0.61 5.31 -6.15
CA GLU A 94 -0.91 6.75 -6.12
C GLU A 94 -2.12 7.07 -5.26
N ALA A 95 -3.21 6.32 -5.39
CA ALA A 95 -4.42 6.54 -4.59
C ALA A 95 -4.24 6.30 -3.07
N ALA A 96 -3.13 5.67 -2.65
CA ALA A 96 -2.81 5.45 -1.25
C ALA A 96 -1.84 6.50 -0.68
N LEU A 97 -1.20 7.30 -1.53
CA LEU A 97 -0.27 8.39 -1.17
C LEU A 97 -1.02 9.69 -0.87
#